data_AF-A0A1Y0Y6P0-F1
#
_entry.id   AF-A0A1Y0Y6P0-F1
#
_cell.length_a   1.000
_cell.length_b   1.000
_cell.length_c   1.000
_cell.angle_alpha   90.00
_cell.angle_beta   90.00
_cell.angle_gamma   90.00
#
_symmetry.space_group_name_H-M   'P 1'
#
loop_
_entity.id
_entity.type
_entity.pdbx_description
1 polymer ?
#
loop_
_entity_poly.entity_id
_entity_poly.type
_entity_poly.pdbx_seq_one_letter_code
_entity_poly.pdbx_strand_id
1 'polypeptide(L)'
;MELTQRLLKLTDCYCAARSISDATVSGIIFKNSRTIPRIRSGGDITTRNYSRAVEWFASNWPDDCAWPRAVERTPAQEATR
;
A
#
# COMPACT_ATOMS: atom_id res chain seq x y z
N MET A 1 -1.97 -13.66 4.46
CA MET A 1 -0.75 -13.04 3.90
C MET A 1 -0.97 -12.32 2.56
N GLU A 2 -2.21 -12.11 2.10
CA GLU A 2 -2.46 -11.38 0.84
C GLU A 2 -2.34 -9.86 0.94
N LEU A 3 -2.78 -9.26 2.06
CA LEU A 3 -2.83 -7.81 2.22
C LEU A 3 -1.44 -7.14 2.13
N THR A 4 -0.41 -7.77 2.70
CA THR A 4 0.97 -7.28 2.64
C THR A 4 1.53 -7.29 1.23
N GLN A 5 1.30 -8.38 0.47
CA GLN A 5 1.71 -8.51 -0.92
C GLN A 5 0.98 -7.50 -1.83
N ARG A 6 -0.33 -7.32 -1.61
CA ARG A 6 -1.14 -6.30 -2.30
C ARG A 6 -0.59 -4.88 -2.05
N LEU A 7 -0.28 -4.54 -0.80
CA LEU A 7 0.29 -3.25 -0.45
C LEU A 7 1.69 -3.03 -1.07
N LEU A 8 2.54 -4.07 -1.06
CA LEU A 8 3.85 -4.03 -1.69
C LEU A 8 3.73 -3.76 -3.19
N LYS A 9 2.79 -4.41 -3.89
CA LYS A 9 2.50 -4.14 -5.31
C LYS A 9 2.03 -2.70 -5.56
N LEU A 10 1.11 -2.19 -4.75
CA LEU A 10 0.68 -0.79 -4.85
C LEU A 10 1.85 0.18 -4.67
N THR A 11 2.66 -0.08 -3.65
CA THR A 11 3.82 0.75 -3.31
C THR A 11 4.85 0.72 -4.43
N ASP A 12 5.11 -0.44 -5.03
CA ASP A 12 6.03 -0.63 -6.16
C ASP A 12 5.55 0.11 -7.42
N CYS A 13 4.27 -0.04 -7.80
CA CYS A 13 3.68 0.72 -8.90
C CYS A 13 3.76 2.24 -8.67
N TYR A 14 3.41 2.70 -7.46
CA TYR A 14 3.48 4.12 -7.11
C TYR A 14 4.93 4.64 -7.11
N CYS A 15 5.86 3.85 -6.57
CA CYS A 15 7.29 4.10 -6.56
C CYS A 15 7.83 4.25 -7.99
N ALA A 16 7.44 3.36 -8.89
CA ALA A 16 7.80 3.42 -10.30
C ALA A 16 7.21 4.66 -10.99
N ALA A 17 5.93 4.97 -10.78
CA ALA A 17 5.25 6.10 -11.41
C ALA A 17 5.75 7.46 -10.91
N ARG A 18 6.05 7.59 -9.61
CA ARG A 18 6.57 8.83 -9.01
C ARG A 18 8.10 8.89 -8.96
N SER A 19 8.79 7.80 -9.31
CA SER A 19 10.24 7.63 -9.19
C SER A 19 10.77 7.92 -7.77
N ILE A 20 10.09 7.43 -6.72
CA ILE A 20 10.44 7.63 -5.30
C ILE A 20 10.62 6.30 -4.56
N SER A 21 11.47 6.22 -3.54
CA SER A 21 11.72 4.95 -2.80
C SER A 21 10.57 4.50 -1.89
N ASP A 22 10.49 3.19 -1.61
CA ASP A 22 9.53 2.59 -0.68
C ASP A 22 9.62 3.16 0.75
N ALA A 23 10.81 3.53 1.20
CA ALA A 23 11.04 4.20 2.47
C ALA A 23 10.37 5.59 2.52
N THR A 24 10.39 6.34 1.41
CA THR A 24 9.74 7.65 1.30
C THR A 24 8.23 7.51 1.38
N VAL A 25 7.64 6.61 0.59
CA VAL A 25 6.20 6.29 0.64
C VAL A 25 5.78 5.83 2.04
N SER A 26 6.57 4.95 2.65
CA SER A 26 6.34 4.47 4.03
C SER A 26 6.31 5.62 5.03
N GLY A 27 7.28 6.54 4.92
CA GLY A 27 7.35 7.73 5.75
C GLY A 27 6.14 8.65 5.58
N ILE A 28 5.61 8.78 4.36
CA ILE A 28 4.46 9.63 4.10
C ILE A 28 3.17 9.02 4.65
N ILE A 29 2.94 7.72 4.40
CA ILE A 29 1.70 7.03 4.78
C ILE A 29 1.66 6.72 6.29
N PHE A 30 2.74 6.12 6.81
CA PHE A 30 2.79 5.58 8.16
C PHE A 30 3.54 6.48 9.14
N LYS A 31 4.10 7.62 8.69
CA LYS A 31 5.09 8.41 9.46
C LYS A 31 6.27 7.57 9.95
N ASN A 32 6.50 6.42 9.30
CA ASN A 32 7.53 5.46 9.66
C ASN A 32 8.07 4.80 8.40
N SER A 33 9.32 5.12 8.06
CA SER A 33 10.02 4.64 6.89
C SER A 33 10.40 3.14 6.96
N ARG A 34 10.22 2.48 8.12
CA ARG A 34 10.54 1.06 8.32
C ARG A 34 9.34 0.13 8.14
N THR A 35 8.12 0.66 7.95
CA THR A 35 6.91 -0.17 7.87
C THR A 35 6.89 -1.07 6.63
N ILE A 36 7.08 -0.53 5.42
CA ILE A 36 7.10 -1.36 4.18
C ILE A 36 8.31 -2.31 4.15
N PRO A 37 9.55 -1.91 4.51
CA PRO A 37 10.68 -2.84 4.61
C PRO A 37 10.40 -4.02 5.55
N ARG A 38 9.79 -3.74 6.72
CA ARG A 38 9.42 -4.78 7.69
C ARG A 38 8.39 -5.75 7.10
N ILE A 39 7.42 -5.24 6.36
CA ILE A 39 6.42 -6.05 5.66
C ILE A 39 7.08 -6.92 4.57
N ARG A 40 8.05 -6.38 3.84
CA ARG A 40 8.83 -7.10 2.81
C ARG A 40 9.67 -8.23 3.41
N SER A 41 10.19 -8.06 4.61
CA SER A 41 10.91 -9.09 5.37
C SER A 41 10.00 -10.17 5.98
N GLY A 42 8.70 -10.17 5.68
CA GLY A 42 7.75 -11.15 6.22
C GLY A 42 6.98 -10.65 7.45
N GLY A 43 7.02 -9.35 7.74
CA GLY A 43 6.22 -8.75 8.81
C GLY A 43 4.75 -8.62 8.43
N ASP A 44 3.88 -8.73 9.42
CA ASP A 44 2.44 -8.54 9.24
C ASP A 44 2.03 -7.07 9.27
N ILE A 45 0.94 -6.78 8.56
CA ILE A 45 0.21 -5.52 8.63
C ILE A 45 -1.20 -5.78 9.15
N THR A 46 -1.68 -4.91 10.03
CA THR A 46 -3.07 -4.95 10.47
C THR A 46 -3.98 -4.38 9.39
N THR A 47 -5.21 -4.90 9.29
CA THR A 47 -6.22 -4.40 8.34
C THR A 47 -6.39 -2.88 8.45
N ARG A 48 -6.34 -2.33 9.68
CA ARG A 48 -6.43 -0.88 9.92
C ARG A 48 -5.31 -0.09 9.23
N ASN A 49 -4.06 -0.57 9.32
CA ASN A 49 -2.92 0.08 8.68
C ASN A 49 -2.98 -0.07 7.16
N TYR A 50 -3.42 -1.24 6.67
CA TYR A 50 -3.64 -1.47 5.26
C TYR A 50 -4.70 -0.51 4.69
N SER A 51 -5.87 -0.40 5.31
CA SER A 51 -6.95 0.49 4.86
C SER A 51 -6.48 1.94 4.80
N ARG A 52 -5.75 2.41 5.82
CA ARG A 52 -5.18 3.77 5.84
C ARG A 52 -4.19 4.02 4.71
N ALA A 53 -3.38 3.01 4.37
CA ALA A 53 -2.44 3.12 3.27
C ALA A 53 -3.16 3.16 1.90
N VAL A 54 -4.13 2.27 1.69
CA VAL A 54 -4.94 2.23 0.47
C VAL A 54 -5.72 3.53 0.28
N GLU A 55 -6.31 4.08 1.34
CA GLU A 55 -7.03 5.37 1.29
C GLU A 55 -6.09 6.53 0.89
N TRP A 56 -4.87 6.55 1.44
CA TRP A 56 -3.87 7.53 1.06
C TRP A 56 -3.45 7.38 -0.40
N PHE A 57 -3.20 6.14 -0.85
CA PHE A 57 -2.91 5.84 -2.26
C PHE A 57 -4.06 6.28 -3.15
N ALA A 58 -5.31 5.96 -2.81
CA ALA A 58 -6.48 6.34 -3.59
C ALA A 58 -6.64 7.86 -3.76
N SER A 59 -6.17 8.64 -2.77
CA SER A 59 -6.20 10.10 -2.79
C SER A 59 -4.99 10.74 -3.48
N ASN A 60 -3.83 10.08 -3.49
CA ASN A 60 -2.57 10.61 -4.02
C ASN A 60 -2.11 9.91 -5.30
N TRP A 61 -2.92 8.97 -5.82
CA TRP A 61 -2.56 8.14 -6.96
C TRP A 61 -2.26 9.01 -8.19
N PRO A 62 -1.16 8.77 -8.91
CA PRO A 62 -0.86 9.50 -10.14
C PRO A 62 -1.83 9.08 -11.25
N ASP A 63 -2.39 10.06 -11.96
CA ASP A 63 -3.24 9.83 -13.14
C ASP A 63 -2.54 9.05 -14.26
N ASP A 64 -1.20 9.15 -14.33
CA ASP A 64 -0.37 8.47 -15.32
C ASP A 64 -0.24 6.95 -15.06
N CYS A 65 -0.73 6.44 -13.93
CA CYS A 65 -0.60 5.04 -13.55
C CYS A 65 -1.96 4.35 -13.37
N ALA A 66 -2.16 3.21 -14.03
CA ALA A 66 -3.36 2.40 -13.82
C ALA A 66 -3.34 1.74 -12.43
N TRP A 67 -4.46 1.84 -11.71
CA TRP A 67 -4.60 1.18 -10.42
C TRP A 67 -4.48 -0.35 -10.59
N PRO A 68 -3.62 -1.04 -9.83
CA PRO A 68 -3.43 -2.47 -9.99
C PRO A 68 -4.70 -3.24 -9.62
N ARG A 69 -5.29 -3.95 -10.60
CA ARG A 69 -6.49 -4.79 -10.42
C ARG A 69 -6.36 -5.86 -9.32
N ALA A 70 -5.13 -6.24 -8.97
CA ALA A 70 -4.85 -7.16 -7.86
C ALA A 70 -5.16 -6.56 -6.48
N VAL A 71 -5.40 -5.24 -6.40
CA VAL A 71 -5.72 -4.54 -5.17
C VAL A 71 -7.06 -3.87 -5.31
N GLU A 72 -8.05 -4.37 -4.57
CA GLU A 72 -9.34 -3.72 -4.46
C GLU A 72 -9.16 -2.33 -3.85
N ARG A 73 -9.68 -1.31 -4.54
CA ARG A 73 -9.60 0.09 -4.12
C ARG A 73 -10.39 0.33 -2.83
N THR A 74 -11.40 -0.50 -2.59
CA THR A 74 -12.12 -0.59 -1.33
C THR A 74 -11.30 -1.41 -0.33
N PRO A 75 -11.12 -0.96 0.92
CA PRO A 75 -10.67 -1.88 1.95
C PRO A 75 -11.73 -2.97 2.00
N ALA A 76 -11.36 -4.21 1.68
CA ALA A 76 -12.24 -5.35 1.80
C ALA A 76 -12.59 -5.54 3.29
N GLN A 77 -13.55 -4.75 3.76
CA GLN A 77 -14.42 -5.02 4.88
C GLN A 77 -15.73 -5.57 4.32
N GLU A 78 -15.65 -6.67 3.59
CA GLU A 78 -16.84 -7.51 3.35
C GLU A 78 -16.40 -8.95 3.14
N ALA A 79 -16.10 -9.62 4.26
CA ALA A 79 -16.15 -11.07 4.38
C ALA A 79 -16.61 -11.42 5.81
N THR A 80 -17.77 -10.89 6.16
CA THR A 80 -18.73 -11.49 7.09
C THR A 80 -20.07 -11.13 6.44
N ARG A 81 -20.83 -12.06 5.88
CA ARG A 81 -21.32 -13.32 6.44
C ARG A 81 -21.91 -14.19 5.34
#